data_AF-A0A1W2BZT9-F1
#
_entry.id   AF-A0A1W2BZT9-F1
#
_cell.length_a   1.000
_cell.length_b   1.000
_cell.length_c   1.000
_cell.angle_alpha   90.00
_cell.angle_beta   90.00
_cell.angle_gamma   90.00
#
_symmetry.space_group_name_H-M   'P 1'
#
loop_
_entity.id
_entity.type
_entity.pdbx_description
1 polymer ?
#
loop_
_entity_poly.entity_id
_entity_poly.type
_entity_poly.pdbx_seq_one_letter_code
_entity_poly.pdbx_strand_id
1 'polypeptide(L)'
;MPEEKSSFKDYFLRRKDADKTGYYATPAIRKAYYIGAYSKAVINSSFYSRVSRENTTFKNWLSNQIINYRNLERIFEIAFRYEQKLKLNIRNQSEVRKLAHETPVDKAAGMSSAKISFAFVAGFDDYGKYSKEEQKKSVEKETKE
;
A
#
# COMPACT_ATOMS: atom_id res chain seq x y z
N MET A 1 22.30 -18.13 -7.54
CA MET A 1 21.08 -17.85 -8.34
C MET A 1 20.45 -16.60 -7.77
N PRO A 2 20.07 -15.58 -8.55
CA PRO A 2 19.43 -14.40 -7.99
C PRO A 2 18.00 -14.80 -7.57
N GLU A 3 17.78 -14.97 -6.27
CA GLU A 3 16.46 -15.33 -5.73
C GLU A 3 15.44 -14.24 -6.08
N GLU A 4 14.32 -14.63 -6.68
CA GLU A 4 13.19 -13.75 -6.97
C GLU A 4 12.76 -13.02 -5.70
N LYS A 5 13.01 -11.71 -5.66
CA LYS A 5 12.41 -10.84 -4.64
C LYS A 5 10.90 -11.01 -4.73
N SER A 6 10.25 -11.40 -3.63
CA SER A 6 8.80 -11.53 -3.62
C SER A 6 8.18 -10.16 -3.88
N SER A 7 7.27 -10.09 -4.84
CA SER A 7 6.68 -8.83 -5.29
C SER A 7 5.35 -8.62 -4.56
N PHE A 8 5.03 -7.39 -4.15
CA PHE A 8 3.73 -7.15 -3.51
C PHE A 8 2.57 -7.46 -4.46
N LYS A 9 2.78 -7.29 -5.77
CA LYS A 9 1.86 -7.70 -6.83
C LYS A 9 1.38 -9.14 -6.68
N ASP A 10 2.19 -10.05 -6.14
CA ASP A 10 1.81 -11.44 -5.95
C ASP A 10 0.68 -11.60 -4.93
N TYR A 11 0.64 -10.75 -3.89
CA TYR A 11 -0.47 -10.73 -2.93
C TYR A 11 -1.78 -10.28 -3.61
N PHE A 12 -1.69 -9.27 -4.49
CA PHE A 12 -2.83 -8.82 -5.26
C PHE A 12 -3.32 -9.91 -6.22
N LEU A 13 -2.40 -10.59 -6.93
CA LEU A 13 -2.74 -11.67 -7.86
C LEU A 13 -3.45 -12.82 -7.14
N ARG A 14 -2.94 -13.28 -5.99
CA ARG A 14 -3.60 -14.31 -5.18
C ARG A 14 -5.01 -13.91 -4.77
N ARG A 15 -5.24 -12.65 -4.38
CA ARG A 15 -6.59 -12.15 -4.05
C ARG A 15 -7.50 -12.13 -5.26
N LYS A 16 -6.97 -11.69 -6.40
CA LYS A 16 -7.70 -11.64 -7.67
C LYS A 16 -8.09 -13.05 -8.12
N ASP A 17 -7.20 -14.03 -7.98
CA ASP A 17 -7.46 -15.42 -8.38
C ASP A 17 -8.44 -16.12 -7.43
N ALA A 18 -8.42 -15.77 -6.14
CA ALA A 18 -9.39 -16.26 -5.16
C ALA A 18 -10.78 -15.62 -5.29
N ASP A 19 -10.88 -14.47 -5.97
CA ASP A 19 -12.10 -13.70 -6.11
C ASP A 19 -12.99 -14.21 -7.24
N LYS A 20 -13.99 -15.00 -6.86
CA LYS A 20 -15.01 -15.53 -7.79
C LYS A 20 -16.05 -14.50 -8.22
N THR A 21 -16.05 -13.30 -7.64
CA THR A 21 -17.08 -12.27 -7.86
C THR A 21 -16.66 -11.17 -8.83
N GLY A 22 -15.39 -11.15 -9.25
CA GLY A 22 -14.85 -10.11 -10.12
C GLY A 22 -14.68 -8.74 -9.44
N TYR A 23 -14.78 -8.70 -8.11
CA TYR A 23 -14.57 -7.51 -7.29
C TYR A 23 -13.21 -6.84 -7.54
N TYR A 24 -12.10 -7.59 -7.52
CA TYR A 24 -10.74 -7.07 -7.77
C TYR A 24 -10.43 -6.84 -9.26
N ALA A 25 -11.32 -7.25 -10.18
CA ALA A 25 -11.20 -6.90 -11.59
C ALA A 25 -11.46 -5.41 -11.84
N THR A 26 -12.22 -4.75 -10.95
CA THR A 26 -12.61 -3.34 -11.14
C THR A 26 -11.42 -2.39 -10.86
N PRO A 27 -11.11 -1.44 -11.77
CA PRO A 27 -9.97 -0.52 -11.60
C PRO A 27 -10.01 0.29 -10.30
N ALA A 28 -11.19 0.81 -9.93
CA ALA A 28 -11.35 1.59 -8.69
C ALA A 28 -11.04 0.78 -7.42
N ILE A 29 -11.39 -0.51 -7.39
CA ILE A 29 -11.08 -1.43 -6.27
C ILE A 29 -9.58 -1.69 -6.22
N ARG A 30 -8.98 -2.00 -7.37
CA ARG A 30 -7.54 -2.21 -7.48
C ARG A 30 -6.76 -0.97 -7.04
N LYS A 31 -7.21 0.21 -7.42
CA LYS A 31 -6.60 1.48 -7.02
C LYS A 31 -6.69 1.69 -5.51
N ALA A 32 -7.87 1.51 -4.94
CA ALA A 32 -8.07 1.61 -3.49
C ALA A 32 -7.12 0.66 -2.73
N TYR A 33 -7.01 -0.59 -3.19
CA TYR A 33 -6.10 -1.59 -2.63
C TYR A 33 -4.64 -1.13 -2.66
N TYR A 34 -4.14 -0.67 -3.81
CA TYR A 34 -2.75 -0.22 -3.91
C TYR A 34 -2.47 1.06 -3.13
N ILE A 35 -3.42 2.00 -3.03
CA ILE A 35 -3.27 3.19 -2.20
C ILE A 35 -3.23 2.82 -0.72
N GLY A 36 -4.02 1.82 -0.29
CA GLY A 36 -3.95 1.27 1.07
C GLY A 36 -2.57 0.68 1.38
N ALA A 37 -2.06 -0.16 0.47
CA ALA A 37 -0.73 -0.75 0.57
C ALA A 37 0.38 0.31 0.62
N TYR A 38 0.31 1.32 -0.24
CA TYR A 38 1.27 2.42 -0.27
C TYR A 38 1.21 3.28 1.00
N SER A 39 0.02 3.56 1.51
CA SER A 39 -0.15 4.28 2.78
C SER A 39 0.52 3.52 3.94
N LYS A 40 0.39 2.19 3.97
CA LYS A 40 1.09 1.35 4.93
C LYS A 40 2.61 1.40 4.73
N ALA A 41 3.08 1.38 3.49
CA ALA A 41 4.50 1.47 3.16
C ALA A 41 5.15 2.74 3.68
N VAL A 42 4.48 3.90 3.51
CA VAL A 42 4.94 5.19 4.03
C VAL A 42 5.01 5.17 5.56
N ILE A 43 4.01 4.61 6.24
CA ILE A 43 4.02 4.49 7.71
C ILE A 43 5.16 3.57 8.17
N ASN A 44 5.28 2.37 7.62
CA ASN A 44 6.30 1.41 8.04
C ASN A 44 7.72 1.95 7.78
N SER A 45 7.95 2.56 6.62
CA SER A 45 9.27 3.10 6.25
C SER A 45 9.68 4.30 7.10
N SER A 46 8.70 5.02 7.66
CA SER A 46 8.97 6.14 8.55
C SER A 46 9.48 5.74 9.93
N PHE A 47 9.34 4.48 10.34
CA PHE A 47 9.86 4.00 11.62
C PHE A 47 11.36 4.27 11.77
N TYR A 48 12.11 4.13 10.67
CA TYR A 48 13.55 4.36 10.62
C TYR A 48 13.93 5.78 10.17
N SER A 49 12.97 6.68 9.93
CA SER A 49 13.26 8.05 9.52
C SER A 49 13.89 8.83 10.68
N ARG A 50 15.02 9.48 10.39
CA ARG A 50 15.67 10.42 11.33
C ARG A 50 14.83 11.69 11.57
N VAL A 51 13.86 11.99 10.70
CA VAL A 51 13.08 13.24 10.71
C VAL A 51 11.81 13.13 11.55
N SER A 52 11.13 11.98 11.52
CA SER A 52 9.95 11.71 12.34
C SER A 52 9.80 10.20 12.49
N ARG A 53 10.19 9.69 13.67
CA ARG A 53 9.99 8.27 13.99
C ARG A 53 8.49 7.98 14.02
N GLU A 54 8.09 6.91 13.33
CA GLU A 54 6.72 6.37 13.27
C GLU A 54 5.66 7.18 12.51
N ASN A 55 5.99 8.39 12.02
CA ASN A 55 5.09 9.27 11.26
C ASN A 55 3.64 9.29 11.81
N THR A 56 3.53 9.52 13.11
CA THR A 56 2.25 9.58 13.83
C THR A 56 1.33 10.63 13.23
N THR A 57 1.87 11.71 12.65
CA THR A 57 1.10 12.76 11.97
C THR A 57 0.33 12.23 10.77
N PHE A 58 0.98 11.52 9.84
CA PHE A 58 0.28 10.94 8.69
C PHE A 58 -0.70 9.86 9.13
N LYS A 59 -0.32 9.01 10.08
CA LYS A 59 -1.21 7.98 10.65
C LYS A 59 -2.48 8.60 11.23
N ASN A 60 -2.34 9.63 12.07
CA ASN A 60 -3.48 10.33 12.68
C ASN A 60 -4.33 11.05 11.63
N TRP A 61 -3.69 11.69 10.65
CA TRP A 61 -4.41 12.32 9.54
C TRP A 61 -5.23 11.30 8.76
N LEU A 62 -4.64 10.15 8.42
CA LEU A 62 -5.28 9.07 7.66
C LEU A 62 -6.46 8.46 8.42
N SER A 63 -6.33 8.22 9.73
CA SER A 63 -7.42 7.67 10.56
C SER A 63 -8.66 8.56 10.59
N ASN A 64 -8.50 9.87 10.36
CA ASN A 64 -9.60 10.83 10.29
C ASN A 64 -10.20 10.99 8.88
N GLN A 65 -9.68 10.26 7.89
CA GLN A 65 -10.17 10.36 6.51
C GLN A 65 -11.31 9.40 6.24
N ILE A 66 -12.32 9.89 5.53
CA ILE A 66 -13.33 9.03 4.91
C ILE A 66 -12.69 8.37 3.68
N ILE A 67 -12.58 7.05 3.70
CA ILE A 67 -12.08 6.28 2.57
C ILE A 67 -13.23 6.11 1.57
N ASN A 68 -13.17 6.83 0.46
CA ASN A 68 -14.13 6.72 -0.64
C ASN A 68 -13.44 7.14 -1.94
N TYR A 69 -14.09 6.86 -3.06
CA TYR A 69 -13.55 7.14 -4.39
C TYR A 69 -13.05 8.59 -4.58
N ARG A 70 -13.80 9.58 -4.06
CA ARG A 70 -13.44 11.01 -4.19
C ARG A 70 -12.19 11.37 -3.40
N ASN A 71 -11.91 10.66 -2.31
CA ASN A 71 -10.80 10.98 -1.41
C ASN A 71 -9.55 10.13 -1.67
N LEU A 72 -9.63 9.07 -2.50
CA LEU A 72 -8.50 8.18 -2.78
C LEU A 72 -7.29 8.93 -3.34
N GLU A 73 -7.49 9.78 -4.34
CA GLU A 73 -6.41 10.60 -4.92
C GLU A 73 -5.78 11.53 -3.89
N ARG A 74 -6.59 12.19 -3.07
CA ARG A 74 -6.09 13.04 -1.98
C ARG A 74 -5.26 12.24 -0.98
N ILE A 75 -5.68 11.03 -0.62
CA ILE A 75 -4.92 10.16 0.28
C ILE A 75 -3.57 9.80 -0.36
N PHE A 76 -3.57 9.42 -1.64
CA PHE A 76 -2.35 9.13 -2.39
C PHE A 76 -1.39 10.33 -2.43
N GLU A 77 -1.88 11.52 -2.76
CA GLU A 77 -1.07 12.74 -2.79
C GLU A 77 -0.47 13.07 -1.42
N ILE A 78 -1.25 12.96 -0.34
CA ILE A 78 -0.75 13.24 1.00
C ILE A 78 0.28 12.19 1.42
N ALA A 79 0.05 10.91 1.13
CA ALA A 79 1.05 9.85 1.36
C ALA A 79 2.37 10.16 0.62
N PHE A 80 2.28 10.61 -0.64
CA PHE A 80 3.43 11.01 -1.43
C PHE A 80 4.16 12.23 -0.84
N ARG A 81 3.43 13.24 -0.37
CA ARG A 81 4.04 14.40 0.32
C ARG A 81 4.82 13.97 1.57
N TYR A 82 4.29 13.03 2.36
CA TYR A 82 4.99 12.52 3.53
C TYR A 82 6.21 11.65 3.18
N GLU A 83 6.14 10.85 2.11
CA GLU A 83 7.30 10.13 1.58
C GLU A 83 8.45 11.10 1.26
N GLN A 84 8.15 12.17 0.52
CA GLN A 84 9.14 13.19 0.14
C GLN A 84 9.66 13.96 1.36
N LYS A 85 8.75 14.46 2.21
CA LYS A 85 9.09 15.28 3.37
C LYS A 85 10.00 14.55 4.36
N LEU A 86 9.75 13.27 4.58
CA LEU A 86 10.53 12.45 5.52
C LEU A 86 11.76 11.80 4.89
N LYS A 87 12.03 12.10 3.60
CA LYS A 87 13.09 11.49 2.79
C LYS A 87 13.11 9.97 2.95
N LEU A 88 11.93 9.36 2.93
CA LEU A 88 11.81 7.93 3.15
C LEU A 88 12.50 7.22 2.00
N ASN A 89 13.61 6.55 2.29
CA ASN A 89 14.23 5.65 1.33
C ASN A 89 13.45 4.33 1.36
N ILE A 90 12.23 4.36 0.83
CA ILE A 90 11.46 3.16 0.49
C ILE A 90 12.24 2.53 -0.68
N ARG A 91 13.32 1.81 -0.34
CA ARG A 91 14.42 1.41 -1.23
C ARG A 91 13.94 1.14 -2.67
N ASN A 92 14.31 2.03 -3.59
CA ASN A 92 14.34 1.88 -5.06
C ASN A 92 13.08 1.36 -5.78
N GLN A 93 12.05 2.22 -5.89
CA GLN A 93 10.75 1.91 -6.51
C GLN A 93 9.83 1.20 -5.53
N SER A 94 9.11 1.98 -4.73
CA SER A 94 7.88 1.54 -4.09
C SER A 94 6.97 0.97 -5.18
N GLU A 95 7.03 -0.35 -5.35
CA GLU A 95 6.25 -1.10 -6.33
C GLU A 95 4.77 -0.74 -6.15
N VAL A 96 4.34 -0.63 -4.90
CA VAL A 96 3.01 -0.18 -4.51
C VAL A 96 2.70 1.26 -4.88
N ARG A 97 3.67 2.19 -4.88
CA ARG A 97 3.48 3.56 -5.41
C ARG A 97 3.25 3.53 -6.91
N LYS A 98 4.05 2.75 -7.65
CA LYS A 98 3.89 2.59 -9.10
C LYS A 98 2.53 1.98 -9.43
N LEU A 99 2.18 0.88 -8.77
CA LEU A 99 0.88 0.22 -8.91
C LEU A 99 -0.29 1.16 -8.59
N ALA A 100 -0.19 1.96 -7.53
CA ALA A 100 -1.21 2.95 -7.17
C ALA A 100 -1.32 4.08 -8.21
N HIS A 101 -0.20 4.55 -8.75
CA HIS A 101 -0.16 5.63 -9.73
C HIS A 101 -0.64 5.17 -11.12
N GLU A 102 -0.20 4.01 -11.59
CA GLU A 102 -0.51 3.44 -12.90
C GLU A 102 -1.93 2.88 -13.00
N THR A 103 -2.60 2.61 -11.87
CA THR A 103 -3.99 2.16 -11.90
C THR A 103 -4.92 3.34 -12.21
N PRO A 104 -5.75 3.25 -13.26
CA PRO A 104 -6.64 4.33 -13.65
C PRO A 104 -7.74 4.58 -12.62
N VAL A 105 -8.11 5.85 -12.50
CA VAL A 105 -9.23 6.36 -11.70
C VAL A 105 -10.48 6.34 -12.58
N ASP A 106 -10.85 5.17 -13.08
CA ASP A 106 -12.08 5.09 -13.85
C ASP A 106 -13.26 5.26 -12.89
N LYS A 107 -14.16 6.19 -13.23
CA LYS A 107 -15.39 6.43 -12.48
C LYS A 107 -16.19 5.13 -12.47
N ALA A 108 -16.11 4.38 -11.39
CA ALA A 108 -17.02 3.29 -11.13
C ALA A 108 -18.36 3.90 -10.67
N ALA A 109 -19.18 4.34 -11.63
CA ALA A 109 -20.55 4.73 -11.34
C ALA A 109 -21.25 3.60 -10.56
N GLY A 110 -21.88 3.94 -9.42
CA GLY A 110 -22.58 2.96 -8.59
C GLY A 110 -21.72 2.14 -7.60
N MET A 111 -20.42 2.41 -7.48
CA MET A 111 -19.61 1.73 -6.47
C MET A 111 -19.83 2.32 -5.07
N SER A 112 -20.19 1.47 -4.10
CA SER A 112 -20.39 1.90 -2.72
C SER A 112 -19.07 2.27 -2.05
N SER A 113 -19.10 3.29 -1.20
CA SER A 113 -17.94 3.69 -0.38
C SER A 113 -17.43 2.52 0.48
N ALA A 114 -18.32 1.66 0.97
CA ALA A 114 -17.95 0.47 1.74
C ALA A 114 -17.04 -0.48 0.95
N LYS A 115 -17.32 -0.70 -0.34
CA LYS A 115 -16.47 -1.50 -1.23
C LYS A 115 -15.09 -0.86 -1.40
N ILE A 116 -15.01 0.45 -1.54
CA ILE A 116 -13.73 1.15 -1.66
C ILE A 116 -12.93 1.05 -0.35
N SER A 117 -13.56 1.30 0.80
CA SER A 117 -12.93 1.19 2.12
C SER A 117 -12.41 -0.22 2.39
N PHE A 118 -13.19 -1.24 2.05
CA PHE A 118 -12.77 -2.63 2.23
C PHE A 118 -11.51 -2.95 1.43
N ALA A 119 -11.47 -2.58 0.15
CA ALA A 119 -10.30 -2.78 -0.70
C ALA A 119 -9.06 -2.07 -0.15
N PHE A 120 -9.22 -0.82 0.30
CA PHE A 120 -8.16 -0.04 0.91
C PHE A 120 -7.58 -0.73 2.15
N VAL A 121 -8.44 -1.14 3.08
CA VAL A 121 -8.02 -1.82 4.30
C VAL A 121 -7.33 -3.15 3.98
N ALA A 122 -7.87 -3.91 3.03
CA ALA A 122 -7.25 -5.16 2.58
C ALA A 122 -5.82 -4.95 2.06
N GLY A 123 -5.59 -3.90 1.25
CA GLY A 123 -4.24 -3.57 0.77
C GLY A 123 -3.31 -3.08 1.87
N PHE A 124 -3.84 -2.30 2.81
CA PHE A 124 -3.11 -1.83 3.99
C PHE A 124 -2.61 -2.98 4.85
N ASP A 125 -3.48 -3.95 5.13
CA ASP A 125 -3.16 -5.12 5.96
C ASP A 125 -2.22 -6.09 5.27
N ASP A 126 -2.44 -6.37 3.98
CA ASP A 126 -1.57 -7.26 3.21
C ASP A 126 -0.15 -6.71 3.11
N TYR A 127 0.00 -5.41 2.88
CA TYR A 127 1.33 -4.81 2.88
C TYR A 127 1.99 -4.91 4.26
N GLY A 128 1.19 -4.80 5.32
CA GLY A 128 1.65 -5.04 6.68
C GLY A 128 2.20 -6.47 6.89
N LYS A 129 1.58 -7.48 6.29
CA LYS A 129 2.06 -8.87 6.32
C LYS A 129 3.32 -9.04 5.47
N TYR A 130 3.28 -8.61 4.22
CA TYR A 130 4.40 -8.62 3.28
C TYR A 130 5.65 -7.99 3.89
N SER A 131 5.52 -6.78 4.44
CA SER A 131 6.63 -6.05 5.05
C SER A 131 7.25 -6.80 6.24
N LYS A 132 6.45 -7.53 7.02
CA LYS A 132 6.95 -8.34 8.15
C LYS A 132 7.66 -9.61 7.67
N GLU A 133 7.11 -10.25 6.64
CA GLU A 133 7.70 -11.46 6.05
C GLU A 133 9.05 -11.16 5.40
N GLU A 134 9.16 -10.07 4.64
CA GLU A 134 10.43 -9.62 4.04
C GLU A 134 11.47 -9.25 5.12
N GLN A 135 11.06 -8.60 6.22
CA GLN A 135 11.94 -8.31 7.34
C GLN A 135 12.48 -9.57 8.02
N LYS A 136 11.64 -10.59 8.23
CA LYS A 136 12.08 -11.88 8.79
C LYS A 136 13.11 -12.57 7.90
N LYS A 137 12.86 -12.58 6.58
CA LYS A 137 13.80 -13.16 5.61
C LYS A 137 15.14 -12.42 5.58
N SER A 138 15.17 -11.09 5.77
CA SER A 138 16.43 -10.35 5.85
C SER A 138 17.21 -10.67 7.13
N VAL A 139 16.53 -10.82 8.27
CA VAL A 139 17.19 -11.14 9.55
C VAL A 139 17.74 -12.56 9.54
N GLU A 140 17.00 -13.56 9.03
CA GLU A 140 17.49 -14.94 8.93
C GLU A 140 18.70 -15.11 7.99
N LYS A 141 18.90 -14.19 7.04
CA LYS A 141 20.06 -14.18 6.16
C LYS A 141 21.30 -13.63 6.87
N GLU A 142 21.14 -12.57 7.65
CA GLU A 142 22.24 -11.98 8.43
C GLU A 142 22.74 -12.90 9.57
N THR A 143 21.90 -13.80 10.08
CA THR A 143 22.33 -14.77 11.12
C THR A 143 22.97 -16.05 10.57
N LYS A 144 22.96 -16.25 9.24
CA LYS A 144 23.49 -17.45 8.57
C LYS A 144 24.76 -17.18 7.76
N GLU A 145 25.21 -15.94 7.64
CA GLU A 145 26.55 -15.53 7.20
C GLU A 145 27.47 -15.31 8.40
#